data_AF-A0A957C022-F1
#
_entry.id   AF-A0A957C022-F1
#
_cell.length_a   1.000
_cell.length_b   1.000
_cell.length_c   1.000
_cell.angle_alpha   90.00
_cell.angle_beta   90.00
_cell.angle_gamma   90.00
#
_symmetry.space_group_name_H-M   'P 1'
#
loop_
_entity.id
_entity.type
_entity.pdbx_description
1 polymer ?
#
loop_
_entity_poly.entity_id
_entity_poly.type
_entity_poly.pdbx_seq_one_letter_code
_entity_poly.pdbx_strand_id
1 'polypeptide(L)' 'MAQSNLERQLRAGIRAAQQNNLEQARTLLEGVLRQDRNNELAWIWMASVVKSTREKRVCLERVLQINP' A
#
# COMPACT_ATOMS: atom_id res chain seq x y z
N MET A 1 11.94 10.18 18.30
CA MET A 1 12.25 9.40 17.09
C MET A 1 11.52 10.06 15.93
N ALA A 2 12.24 10.64 14.96
CA ALA A 2 11.62 11.27 13.79
C ALA A 2 11.04 10.17 12.89
N GLN A 3 9.76 10.25 12.54
CA GLN A 3 9.16 9.33 11.57
C GLN A 3 9.90 9.42 10.23
N SER A 4 10.22 8.26 9.66
CA SER A 4 10.86 8.21 8.35
C SER A 4 9.94 8.79 7.28
N ASN A 5 10.50 9.33 6.20
CA ASN A 5 9.69 9.90 5.12
C ASN A 5 8.73 8.85 4.52
N LEU A 6 9.20 7.59 4.47
CA LEU A 6 8.44 6.42 4.06
C LEU A 6 7.22 6.16 4.94
N GLU A 7 7.37 6.19 6.27
CA GLU A 7 6.27 6.01 7.22
C GLU A 7 5.20 7.10 7.07
N ARG A 8 5.61 8.35 6.86
CA ARG A 8 4.66 9.46 6.65
C ARG A 8 3.85 9.24 5.38
N GLN A 9 4.51 8.80 4.31
CA GLN A 9 3.87 8.51 3.04
C GLN A 9 2.91 7.32 3.14
N LEU A 10 3.31 6.26 3.85
CA LEU A 10 2.45 5.10 4.12
C LEU A 10 1.19 5.51 4.90
N ARG A 11 1.35 6.25 5.99
CA ARG A 11 0.21 6.77 6.77
C ARG A 11 -0.71 7.65 5.94
N ALA A 12 -0.15 8.49 5.05
CA ALA A 12 -0.94 9.30 4.14
C ALA A 12 -1.75 8.45 3.15
N GLY A 13 -1.14 7.41 2.57
CA GLY A 13 -1.82 6.47 1.68
C GLY A 13 -2.97 5.73 2.37
N ILE A 14 -2.76 5.28 3.60
CA ILE A 14 -3.78 4.61 4.42
C ILE A 14 -4.96 5.56 4.69
N ARG A 15 -4.70 6.80 5.10
CA ARG A 15 -5.77 7.79 5.34
C ARG A 15 -6.56 8.08 4.07
N ALA A 16 -5.89 8.22 2.93
CA ALA A 16 -6.56 8.42 1.64
C ALA A 16 -7.47 7.22 1.29
N ALA A 17 -7.02 5.99 1.55
CA ALA A 17 -7.83 4.78 1.33
C ALA A 17 -9.08 4.78 2.22
N GLN A 18 -8.92 5.12 3.50
CA GLN A 18 -10.03 5.23 4.46
C GLN A 18 -11.04 6.31 4.07
N GLN A 19 -10.59 7.40 3.44
CA GLN A 19 -11.44 8.47 2.93
C GLN A 19 -12.08 8.15 1.56
N ASN A 20 -11.96 6.90 1.08
CA ASN A 20 -12.42 6.48 -0.25
C ASN A 20 -11.73 7.22 -1.41
N ASN A 21 -10.63 7.92 -1.14
CA ASN A 21 -9.82 8.57 -2.18
C ASN A 21 -8.82 7.56 -2.76
N LEU A 22 -9.35 6.62 -3.55
CA LEU A 22 -8.61 5.45 -4.04
C LEU A 22 -7.44 5.83 -4.94
N GLU A 23 -7.58 6.88 -5.76
CA GLU A 23 -6.51 7.31 -6.69
C GLU A 23 -5.32 7.90 -5.95
N GLN A 24 -5.58 8.77 -4.95
CA GLN A 24 -4.53 9.33 -4.12
C GLN A 24 -3.88 8.24 -3.26
N ALA A 25 -4.70 7.36 -2.68
CA ALA A 25 -4.21 6.24 -1.88
C ALA A 25 -3.28 5.33 -2.68
N ARG A 26 -3.70 4.94 -3.90
CA ARG A 26 -2.88 4.15 -4.83
C ARG A 26 -1.55 4.84 -5.11
N THR A 27 -1.56 6.12 -5.47
CA THR A 27 -0.34 6.87 -5.80
C THR A 27 0.65 6.90 -4.63
N LEU A 28 0.14 7.13 -3.42
CA LEU A 28 0.95 7.20 -2.21
C LEU A 28 1.54 5.83 -1.86
N LEU A 29 0.71 4.78 -1.87
CA LEU A 29 1.10 3.41 -1.56
C LEU A 29 2.06 2.83 -2.61
N GLU A 30 1.87 3.14 -3.90
CA GLU A 30 2.82 2.75 -4.95
C GLU A 30 4.18 3.41 -4.73
N GLY A 31 4.22 4.66 -4.27
CA GLY A 31 5.46 5.33 -3.93
C GLY A 31 6.15 4.75 -2.69
N VAL A 32 5.40 4.18 -1.75
CA VAL A 32 5.97 3.38 -0.65
C VAL A 32 6.58 2.12 -1.21
N LEU A 33 5.84 1.37 -2.04
CA LEU A 33 6.29 0.12 -2.65
C LEU A 33 7.49 0.29 -3.59
N ARG A 34 7.65 1.47 -4.22
CA ARG A 34 8.85 1.80 -5.00
C ARG A 34 10.11 1.93 -4.14
N GLN A 35 9.97 2.44 -2.92
CA GLN A 35 11.08 2.61 -1.97
C GLN A 35 11.34 1.33 -1.17
N ASP A 36 10.27 0.65 -0.76
CA ASP A 36 10.29 -0.60 -0.01
C ASP A 36 9.28 -1.59 -0.61
N ARG A 37 9.77 -2.44 -1.51
CA ARG A 37 8.96 -3.45 -2.20
C ARG A 37 8.45 -4.56 -1.28
N ASN A 38 9.02 -4.68 -0.08
CA ASN A 38 8.65 -5.70 0.90
C ASN A 38 7.77 -5.12 2.01
N ASN A 39 7.25 -3.89 1.83
CA ASN A 39 6.35 -3.28 2.78
C ASN A 39 4.99 -3.99 2.77
N GLU A 40 4.81 -4.93 3.68
CA GLU A 40 3.59 -5.73 3.80
C GLU A 40 2.33 -4.86 3.95
N LEU A 41 2.40 -3.84 4.82
CA LEU A 41 1.27 -2.96 5.09
C LEU A 41 0.86 -2.19 3.83
N ALA A 42 1.83 -1.71 3.03
CA ALA A 42 1.54 -1.05 1.77
C ALA A 42 0.83 -2.00 0.77
N TRP A 43 1.23 -3.27 0.70
CA TRP A 43 0.56 -4.27 -0.14
C TRP A 43 -0.87 -4.60 0.32
N ILE A 44 -1.09 -4.74 1.63
CA ILE A 44 -2.42 -4.96 2.20
C ILE A 44 -3.35 -3.81 1.82
N TRP A 45 -2.92 -2.56 2.03
CA TRP A 45 -3.73 -1.41 1.68
C TRP A 45 -3.87 -1.24 0.17
N MET A 46 -2.86 -1.61 -0.63
CA MET A 46 -2.96 -1.63 -2.10
C MET A 46 -4.10 -2.53 -2.57
N ALA A 47 -4.28 -3.71 -1.95
CA ALA A 47 -5.38 -4.61 -2.26
C ALA A 47 -6.77 -4.00 -2.01
N SER A 48 -6.89 -3.02 -1.11
CA SER A 48 -8.15 -2.32 -0.87
C SER A 48 -8.48 -1.25 -1.94
N VAL A 49 -7.46 -0.68 -2.59
CA VAL A 49 -7.62 0.49 -3.49
C VAL A 49 -7.59 0.14 -4.97
N VAL A 50 -7.00 -1.00 -5.34
CA VAL A 50 -7.02 -1.49 -6.74
C VAL A 50 -8.43 -1.92 -7.15
N LYS A 51 -8.78 -1.63 -8.41
CA LYS A 51 -10.15 -1.80 -8.92
C LYS A 51 -10.45 -3.24 -9.35
N SER A 52 -9.45 -3.98 -9.83
CA SER A 52 -9.67 -5.32 -10.38
C SER A 52 -9.38 -6.43 -9.37
N THR A 53 -10.20 -7.48 -9.39
CA THR A 53 -9.98 -8.69 -8.56
C THR A 53 -8.63 -9.35 -8.84
N ARG A 54 -8.13 -9.24 -10.07
CA ARG A 54 -6.80 -9.74 -10.45
C ARG A 54 -5.69 -8.99 -9.71
N GLU A 55 -5.72 -7.66 -9.72
CA GLU A 55 -4.73 -6.84 -9.00
C GLU A 55 -4.83 -7.05 -7.49
N LYS A 56 -6.04 -7.19 -6.93
CA LYS A 56 -6.23 -7.52 -5.51
C LYS A 56 -5.53 -8.81 -5.15
N ARG A 57 -5.72 -9.86 -5.95
CA ARG A 57 -5.07 -11.15 -5.74
C ARG A 57 -3.55 -11.01 -5.76
N VAL A 58 -2.99 -10.33 -6.76
CA VAL A 58 -1.53 -10.13 -6.86
C VAL A 58 -0.98 -9.40 -5.63
N CYS A 59 -1.69 -8.39 -5.11
CA CYS A 59 -1.27 -7.69 -3.90
C CYS A 59 -1.23 -8.62 -2.68
N LEU A 60 -2.25 -9.47 -2.51
CA LEU A 60 -2.34 -10.40 -1.38
C LEU A 60 -1.35 -11.57 -1.51
N GLU A 61 -1.11 -12.08 -2.72
CA GLU A 61 -0.06 -13.07 -2.99
C GLU A 61 1.32 -12.51 -2.61
N ARG A 62 1.54 -11.21 -2.83
CA ARG A 62 2.80 -10.57 -2.46
C ARG A 62 2.98 -10.48 -0.95
N VAL A 63 1.91 -10.21 -0.19
CA VAL A 63 1.90 -10.25 1.27
C VAL A 63 2.31 -11.64 1.77
N LEU A 64 1.70 -12.70 1.23
CA LEU A 64 2.03 -14.08 1.57
C LEU A 64 3.48 -14.46 1.22
N GLN A 65 4.06 -13.88 0.16
CA GLN A 65 5.47 -14.11 -0.17
C GLN A 65 6.44 -13.41 0.79
N ILE A 66 6.03 -12.28 1.36
CA ILE A 66 6.83 -11.53 2.34
C ILE A 66 6.79 -12.22 3.69
N ASN A 67 5.62 -12.73 4.09
CA ASN A 67 5.39 -13.45 5.33
C ASN A 67 4.70 -14.81 5.04
N PRO A 68 5.49 -15.86 4.74
CA PRO A 68 4.98 -17.17 4.35
C PRO A 68 4.32 -17.96 5.48
#